data_AF-A0A6A6ZU89-F1
#
_entry.id   AF-A0A6A6ZU89-F1
#
_cell.length_a   1.000
_cell.length_b   1.000
_cell.length_c   1.000
_cell.angle_alpha   90.00
_cell.angle_beta   90.00
_cell.angle_gamma   90.00
#
_symmetry.space_group_name_H-M   'P 1'
#
loop_
_entity.id
_entity.type
_entity.pdbx_description
1 polymer ?
#
loop_
_entity_poly.entity_id
_entity_poly.type
_entity_poly.pdbx_seq_one_letter_code
_entity_poly.pdbx_strand_id
1 'polypeptide(L)' 'MAVWNWYKGITPKTRVFIGVGIMAYAGLGLFLSDKAEEKFGLTPTEKDHEELRNALPKITTVERPDR' A
#
# COMPACT_ATOMS: atom_id res chain seq x y z
N MET A 1 -8.09 -12.80 -24.77
CA MET A 1 -7.26 -11.58 -24.58
C MET A 1 -5.82 -11.87 -24.97
N ALA A 2 -5.24 -11.07 -25.88
CA ALA A 2 -3.89 -11.30 -26.42
C ALA A 2 -2.81 -11.37 -25.32
N VAL A 3 -2.89 -10.47 -24.33
CA VAL A 3 -1.96 -10.42 -23.18
C VAL A 3 -2.01 -11.70 -22.34
N TRP A 4 -3.20 -12.26 -22.11
CA TRP A 4 -3.37 -13.49 -21.34
C TRP A 4 -2.79 -14.72 -22.06
N ASN A 5 -2.96 -14.81 -23.38
CA ASN A 5 -2.38 -15.90 -24.16
C ASN A 5 -0.86 -15.79 -24.24
N TRP A 6 -0.32 -14.57 -24.36
CA TRP A 6 1.12 -14.32 -24.30
C TRP A 6 1.73 -14.74 -22.94
N TYR A 7 1.10 -14.33 -21.83
CA TYR A 7 1.55 -14.72 -20.48
C TYR A 7 1.54 -16.24 -20.29
N LYS A 8 0.51 -16.92 -20.82
CA LYS A 8 0.43 -18.39 -20.83
C LYS A 8 1.44 -19.06 -21.76
N GLY A 9 2.10 -18.34 -22.66
CA GLY A 9 3.20 -18.85 -23.49
C GLY A 9 4.54 -18.90 -22.76
N ILE A 10 4.70 -18.16 -21.66
CA ILE A 10 5.94 -18.12 -20.86
C ILE A 10 6.06 -19.42 -20.05
N THR A 11 7.26 -19.98 -19.90
CA THR A 11 7.48 -21.17 -19.05
C THR A 11 7.09 -20.90 -17.59
N PRO A 12 6.44 -21.87 -16.88
CA PRO A 12 5.94 -21.65 -15.52
C PRO A 12 6.98 -21.13 -14.52
N LYS A 13 8.23 -21.63 -14.60
CA LYS A 13 9.35 -21.17 -13.74
C LYS A 13 9.62 -19.68 -13.94
N THR A 14 9.66 -19.21 -15.18
CA THR A 14 9.91 -17.80 -15.51
C THR A 14 8.79 -16.90 -15.01
N ARG A 15 7.53 -17.37 -15.03
CA ARG A 15 6.40 -16.61 -14.44
C ARG A 15 6.58 -16.40 -12.94
N VAL A 16 7.07 -17.41 -12.22
CA VAL A 16 7.38 -17.30 -10.78
C VAL A 16 8.49 -16.28 -10.56
N PHE A 17 9.58 -16.35 -11.33
CA PHE A 17 10.67 -15.36 -11.23
C PHE A 17 10.20 -13.93 -11.49
N ILE A 18 9.36 -13.72 -12.51
CA ILE A 18 8.78 -12.40 -12.79
C ILE A 18 7.92 -11.95 -11.61
N GLY A 19 7.04 -12.82 -11.09
CA GLY A 19 6.18 -12.49 -9.95
C GLY A 19 6.98 -12.10 -8.71
N VAL A 20 8.00 -12.89 -8.37
CA VAL A 20 8.91 -12.60 -7.25
C VAL A 20 9.69 -11.31 -7.48
N GLY A 21 10.17 -11.07 -8.71
CA GLY A 21 10.86 -9.83 -9.07
C GLY A 21 9.99 -8.59 -8.89
N ILE A 22 8.73 -8.64 -9.32
CA ILE A 22 7.77 -7.55 -9.12
C ILE A 22 7.52 -7.33 -7.63
N MET A 23 7.29 -8.40 -6.86
CA MET A 23 7.07 -8.27 -5.41
C MET A 23 8.28 -7.70 -4.69
N ALA A 24 9.50 -8.14 -5.04
CA ALA A 24 10.73 -7.62 -4.47
C ALA A 24 10.95 -6.15 -4.81
N TYR A 25 10.72 -5.75 -6.06
CA TYR A 25 10.79 -4.35 -6.47
C TYR A 25 9.78 -3.47 -5.73
N ALA A 26 8.52 -3.92 -5.63
CA ALA A 26 7.48 -3.21 -4.89
C ALA A 26 7.84 -3.09 -3.39
N GLY A 27 8.32 -4.17 -2.77
CA GLY A 27 8.75 -4.15 -1.38
C GLY A 27 9.92 -3.20 -1.13
N LEU A 28 10.91 -3.16 -2.03
CA LEU A 28 12.00 -2.18 -1.97
C LEU A 28 11.48 -0.75 -2.14
N GLY A 29 10.54 -0.52 -3.07
CA GLY A 29 9.92 0.78 -3.27
C GLY A 29 9.21 1.30 -2.02
N LEU A 30 8.43 0.44 -1.35
CA LEU A 30 7.77 0.78 -0.10
C LEU A 30 8.78 1.08 1.01
N PHE A 31 9.82 0.26 1.17
CA PHE A 31 10.86 0.48 2.17
C PHE A 31 11.65 1.77 1.95
N LEU A 32 11.91 2.11 0.68
CA LEU A 32 12.63 3.33 0.33
C LEU A 32 11.72 4.57 0.33
N SER A 33 10.39 4.41 0.27
CA SER A 33 9.42 5.51 0.26
C SER A 33 9.57 6.37 1.50
N ASP A 34 9.57 5.76 2.69
CA ASP A 34 9.68 6.48 3.96
C ASP A 34 10.94 7.36 4.01
N LYS A 35 12.07 6.83 3.52
CA LYS A 35 13.35 7.54 3.49
C LYS A 35 13.40 8.62 2.41
N ALA A 36 12.70 8.41 1.30
CA ALA A 36 12.53 9.42 0.28
C ALA A 36 11.66 10.57 0.83
N GLU A 37 10.52 10.25 1.44
CA GLU A 37 9.59 11.22 2.05
C GLU A 37 10.30 12.11 3.09
N GLU A 38 11.15 11.52 3.94
CA GLU A 38 11.99 12.27 4.89
C GLU A 38 12.95 13.25 4.19
N LYS A 39 13.63 12.81 3.13
CA LYS A 39 14.57 13.66 2.38
C LYS A 39 13.89 14.73 1.54
N PHE A 40 12.70 14.45 1.02
CA PHE A 40 11.90 15.40 0.24
C PHE A 40 11.06 16.34 1.11
N GLY A 41 11.09 16.18 2.44
CA GLY A 41 10.34 17.02 3.37
C GLY A 41 8.82 16.83 3.25
N LEU A 42 8.40 15.65 2.79
CA LEU A 42 6.98 15.25 2.69
C LEU A 42 6.50 14.59 3.99
N THR A 43 7.27 14.75 5.07
CA THR A 43 6.88 14.30 6.41
C THR A 43 5.69 15.12 6.91
N PRO A 44 4.64 14.46 7.44
CA PRO A 44 3.47 15.17 7.98
C PRO A 44 3.90 16.18 9.04
N THR A 45 3.39 17.40 8.94
CA THR A 45 3.60 18.43 9.95
C THR A 45 2.56 18.31 11.07
N GLU A 46 2.82 18.92 12.23
CA GLU A 46 1.85 18.98 13.34
C GLU A 46 0.47 19.50 12.90
N LYS A 47 0.45 20.42 11.94
CA LYS A 47 -0.78 20.95 11.35
C LYS A 47 -1.58 19.90 10.56
N ASP A 48 -0.88 19.03 9.82
CA ASP A 48 -1.53 17.95 9.06
C ASP A 48 -2.19 16.93 9.99
N HIS A 49 -1.57 16.67 11.15
CA HIS A 49 -2.15 15.81 12.18
C HIS A 49 -3.42 16.40 12.80
N GLU A 50 -3.47 17.72 13.01
CA GLU A 50 -4.66 18.41 13.50
C GLU A 50 -5.80 18.40 12.49
N GLU A 51 -5.51 18.69 11.21
CA GLU A 51 -6.50 18.62 10.14
C GLU A 51 -7.04 17.19 9.97
N LEU A 52 -6.19 16.17 10.06
CA LEU A 52 -6.62 14.76 10.03
C LEU A 52 -7.55 14.45 11.20
N ARG A 53 -7.21 14.87 12.42
CA ARG A 53 -8.03 14.66 13.62
C ARG A 53 -9.41 15.31 13.51
N ASN A 54 -9.48 16.48 12.89
CA ASN A 54 -10.73 17.20 12.67
C ASN A 54 -11.57 16.58 11.55
N ALA A 55 -10.93 15.94 10.56
CA ALA A 55 -11.60 15.25 9.46
C ALA A 55 -12.11 13.84 9.83
N LEU A 56 -11.55 13.21 10.86
CA LEU A 56 -11.94 11.86 11.27
C LEU A 56 -13.33 11.85 11.97
N PRO A 57 -14.24 10.94 11.57
CA PRO A 57 -15.54 10.82 12.22
C PRO A 57 -15.38 10.29 13.65
N LYS A 58 -16.11 10.88 14.59
CA LYS A 58 -16.12 10.44 15.99
C LYS A 58 -16.96 9.18 16.14
N ILE A 59 -16.30 8.02 16.22
CA ILE A 59 -16.96 6.74 16.43
C ILE A 59 -17.42 6.65 17.89
N THR A 60 -18.72 6.46 18.10
CA THR A 60 -19.29 6.18 19.42
C THR A 60 -19.87 4.77 19.37
N THR A 61 -19.35 3.87 20.20
CA THR A 61 -19.86 2.50 20.32
C THR A 61 -21.09 2.50 21.23
N VAL A 62 -22.20 1.93 20.76
CA VAL A 62 -23.41 1.72 21.55
C VAL A 62 -23.54 0.24 21.85
N GLU A 63 -23.60 -0.12 23.12
CA GLU A 63 -23.81 -1.51 23.54
C GLU A 63 -25.23 -1.95 23.21
N ARG A 64 -25.37 -3.18 22.69
CA ARG A 64 -26.68 -3.73 22.35
C ARG A 64 -27.34 -4.18 23.66
N PRO A 65 -28.57 -3.75 23.97
CA PRO A 65 -29.26 -4.21 25.17
C PRO A 65 -29.47 -5.72 25.12
N ASP A 66 -29.09 -6.39 26.20
CA ASP A 66 -29.26 -7.82 26.40
C ASP A 66 -30.75 -8.19 26.39
N ARG A 67 -31.07 -9.31 25.74
CA ARG A 67 -32.42 -9.83 25.56
C ARG A 67 -32.94 -10.52 26.81
#